data_AF-A0A0Q9LDP9-F1
#
_entry.id   AF-A0A0Q9LDP9-F1
#
_cell.length_a   1.000
_cell.length_b   1.000
_cell.length_c   1.000
_cell.angle_alpha   90.00
_cell.angle_beta   90.00
_cell.angle_gamma   90.00
#
_symmetry.space_group_name_H-M   'P 1'
#
loop_
_entity.id
_entity.type
_entity.pdbx_description
1 polymer ?
#
loop_
_entity_poly.entity_id
_entity_poly.type
_entity_poly.pdbx_seq_one_letter_code
_entity_poly.pdbx_strand_id
1 'polypeptide(L)'
;MARNSYSIGILLIGLAALLLLGKLGFFHVLLSFFWPLVLLIPGMLFHVFFFNRSLPAGVLVPGGILTTYALMFFYCNIFGWGSMSYLWPGFILGVAIGLYEMHLFDRGSDRGVLIGAMVLGIISTVCFGLTLLIHLGIYVIALILVVAGLVMIFRKRNVW
;
A
#
# COMPACT_ATOMS: atom_id res chain seq x y z
N MET A 1 -2.70 -54.20 15.06
CA MET A 1 -3.07 -53.11 14.13
C MET A 1 -3.79 -51.95 14.85
N ALA A 2 -3.22 -51.39 15.93
CA ALA A 2 -3.88 -50.34 16.76
C ALA A 2 -3.06 -49.03 16.91
N ARG A 3 -1.84 -48.99 16.34
CA ARG A 3 -0.95 -47.82 16.40
C ARG A 3 -1.33 -46.71 15.40
N ASN A 4 -2.04 -47.07 14.32
CA ASN A 4 -2.42 -46.13 13.26
C ASN A 4 -3.57 -45.21 13.70
N SER A 5 -4.50 -45.71 14.50
CA SER A 5 -5.67 -44.97 14.98
C SER A 5 -5.31 -43.85 15.97
N TYR A 6 -4.28 -44.03 16.81
CA TYR A 6 -3.77 -42.98 17.68
C TYR A 6 -3.06 -41.86 16.90
N SER A 7 -2.21 -42.20 15.93
CA SER A 7 -1.58 -41.21 15.05
C SER A 7 -2.60 -40.45 14.20
N ILE A 8 -3.65 -41.12 13.73
CA ILE A 8 -4.75 -40.52 12.98
C ILE A 8 -5.59 -39.60 13.87
N GLY A 9 -5.86 -39.99 15.12
CA GLY A 9 -6.56 -39.13 16.09
C GLY A 9 -5.78 -37.84 16.41
N ILE A 10 -4.47 -37.94 16.60
CA ILE A 10 -3.59 -36.77 16.81
C ILE A 10 -3.51 -35.88 15.58
N LEU A 11 -3.49 -36.46 14.37
CA LEU A 11 -3.58 -35.72 13.12
C LEU A 11 -4.90 -34.97 13.00
N LEU A 12 -6.02 -35.61 13.36
CA LEU A 12 -7.35 -35.01 13.29
C LEU A 12 -7.51 -33.86 14.30
N ILE A 13 -7.02 -34.03 15.53
CA ILE A 13 -7.02 -32.99 16.56
C ILE A 13 -6.12 -31.83 16.15
N GLY A 14 -4.94 -32.12 15.60
CA GLY A 14 -4.04 -31.10 15.05
C GLY A 14 -4.70 -30.32 13.93
N LEU A 15 -5.36 -31.00 12.98
CA LEU A 15 -6.07 -30.38 11.87
C LEU A 15 -7.26 -29.52 12.35
N ALA A 16 -8.02 -29.99 13.34
CA ALA A 16 -9.13 -29.25 13.94
C ALA A 16 -8.64 -28.00 14.68
N ALA A 17 -7.54 -28.10 15.44
CA ALA A 17 -6.91 -26.96 16.10
C ALA A 17 -6.39 -25.93 15.07
N LEU A 18 -5.81 -26.41 13.97
CA LEU A 18 -5.30 -25.57 12.87
C LEU A 18 -6.43 -24.86 12.13
N LEU A 19 -7.57 -25.53 11.91
CA LEU A 19 -8.79 -24.93 11.37
C LEU A 19 -9.43 -23.90 12.32
N LEU A 20 -9.43 -24.15 13.62
CA LEU A 20 -9.90 -23.20 14.64
C LEU A 20 -8.98 -21.97 14.73
N LEU A 21 -7.65 -22.15 14.64
CA LEU A 21 -6.69 -21.05 14.48
C LEU A 21 -6.89 -20.27 13.18
N GLY A 22 -7.25 -20.98 12.10
CA GLY A 22 -7.73 -20.42 10.83
C GLY A 22 -8.87 -19.43 11.03
N LYS A 23 -9.89 -19.87 11.77
CA LYS A 23 -11.09 -19.09 12.06
C LYS A 23 -10.84 -17.91 13.03
N LEU A 24 -9.83 -18.01 13.90
CA LEU A 24 -9.40 -16.93 14.80
C LEU A 24 -8.67 -15.78 14.08
N GLY A 25 -8.51 -15.85 12.76
CA GLY A 25 -7.93 -14.76 11.96
C GLY A 25 -6.41 -14.68 12.04
N PHE A 26 -5.73 -15.60 12.74
CA PHE A 26 -4.27 -15.64 12.81
C PHE A 26 -3.66 -15.80 11.41
N PHE A 27 -4.24 -16.67 10.58
CA PHE A 27 -3.82 -16.84 9.19
C PHE A 27 -4.08 -15.59 8.35
N HIS A 28 -5.20 -14.88 8.58
CA HIS A 28 -5.48 -13.64 7.86
C HIS A 28 -4.43 -12.58 8.16
N VAL A 29 -4.12 -12.35 9.44
CA VAL A 29 -3.08 -11.39 9.86
C VAL A 29 -1.70 -11.80 9.34
N LEU A 30 -1.32 -13.08 9.49
CA LEU A 30 -0.03 -13.56 8.98
C LEU A 30 0.10 -13.38 7.47
N LEU A 31 -0.92 -13.79 6.69
CA LEU A 31 -0.89 -13.61 5.23
C LEU A 31 -0.92 -12.13 4.83
N SER A 32 -1.62 -11.28 5.56
CA SER A 32 -1.65 -9.84 5.32
C SER A 32 -0.27 -9.20 5.42
N PHE A 33 0.54 -9.56 6.42
CA PHE A 33 1.92 -9.09 6.56
C PHE A 33 2.90 -9.82 5.63
N PHE A 34 2.61 -11.08 5.29
CA PHE A 34 3.48 -11.88 4.42
C PHE A 34 3.43 -11.41 2.97
N TRP A 35 2.27 -11.00 2.46
CA TRP A 35 2.11 -10.61 1.05
C TRP A 35 2.99 -9.40 0.63
N PRO A 36 3.00 -8.26 1.37
CA PRO A 36 3.92 -7.16 1.07
C PRO A 36 5.40 -7.56 1.18
N LEU A 37 5.73 -8.51 2.06
CA LEU A 37 7.08 -9.03 2.24
C LEU A 37 7.56 -9.79 0.99
N VAL A 38 6.67 -10.56 0.37
CA VAL A 38 6.94 -11.26 -0.92
C VAL A 38 7.23 -10.26 -2.05
N LEU A 39 6.68 -9.05 -1.99
CA LEU A 39 7.01 -7.97 -2.94
C LEU A 39 8.29 -7.20 -2.55
N LEU A 40 8.51 -7.00 -1.25
CA LEU A 40 9.66 -6.26 -0.72
C LEU A 40 10.98 -7.00 -0.96
N ILE A 41 11.00 -8.32 -0.74
CA ILE A 41 12.19 -9.17 -0.91
C ILE A 41 12.77 -9.04 -2.34
N PRO A 42 12.04 -9.29 -3.43
CA PRO A 42 12.58 -9.15 -4.78
C PRO A 42 12.94 -7.69 -5.09
N GLY A 43 12.18 -6.71 -4.61
CA GLY A 43 12.54 -5.29 -4.73
C GLY A 43 13.91 -4.99 -4.12
N MET A 44 14.14 -5.42 -2.88
CA MET A 44 15.41 -5.23 -2.17
C MET A 44 16.55 -6.04 -2.80
N LEU A 45 16.28 -7.27 -3.27
CA LEU A 45 17.25 -8.09 -4.00
C LEU A 45 17.72 -7.39 -5.27
N PHE A 46 16.83 -6.73 -6.02
CA PHE A 46 17.22 -5.96 -7.20
C PHE A 46 18.20 -4.82 -6.86
N HIS A 47 18.00 -4.11 -5.75
CA HIS A 47 18.97 -3.12 -5.28
C HIS A 47 20.31 -3.78 -4.90
N VAL A 48 20.29 -4.89 -4.16
CA VAL A 48 21.51 -5.60 -3.74
C VAL A 48 22.31 -6.10 -4.95
N PHE A 49 21.65 -6.71 -5.93
CA PHE A 49 22.32 -7.20 -7.15
C PHE A 49 22.93 -6.06 -7.97
N PHE A 50 22.27 -4.90 -8.03
CA PHE A 50 22.82 -3.72 -8.66
C PHE A 50 24.09 -3.22 -7.94
N PHE A 51 24.06 -3.06 -6.61
CA PHE A 51 25.22 -2.64 -5.83
C PHE A 51 26.38 -3.65 -5.89
N ASN A 52 26.06 -4.94 -6.03
CA ASN A 52 27.04 -6.00 -6.25
C ASN A 52 27.59 -6.04 -7.69
N ARG A 53 27.35 -4.99 -8.50
CA ARG A 53 27.73 -4.86 -9.92
C ARG A 53 27.33 -6.05 -10.80
N SER A 54 26.33 -6.81 -10.38
CA SER A 54 25.91 -8.02 -11.08
C SER A 54 24.87 -7.75 -12.16
N LEU A 55 24.14 -6.62 -12.07
CA LEU A 55 23.04 -6.27 -12.97
C LEU A 55 23.12 -4.82 -13.47
N PRO A 56 22.55 -4.54 -14.67
CA PRO A 56 22.51 -3.19 -15.23
C PRO A 56 21.55 -2.28 -14.47
N ALA A 57 21.71 -0.97 -14.64
CA ALA A 57 20.92 0.04 -13.93
C ALA A 57 19.40 -0.02 -14.20
N GLY A 58 18.99 -0.59 -15.33
CA GLY A 58 17.57 -0.79 -15.65
C GLY A 58 16.82 -1.66 -14.63
N VAL A 59 17.53 -2.48 -13.84
CA VAL A 59 16.93 -3.33 -12.80
C VAL A 59 16.52 -2.54 -11.56
N LEU A 60 17.05 -1.32 -11.36
CA LEU A 60 16.57 -0.45 -10.27
C LEU A 60 15.14 0.04 -10.50
N VAL A 61 14.67 0.13 -11.74
CA VAL A 61 13.30 0.57 -12.02
C VAL A 61 12.26 -0.38 -11.40
N PRO A 62 12.26 -1.70 -11.70
CA PRO A 62 11.37 -2.63 -11.01
C PRO A 62 11.71 -2.76 -9.52
N GLY A 63 12.97 -2.57 -9.11
CA GLY A 63 13.37 -2.51 -7.69
C GLY A 63 12.64 -1.41 -6.91
N GLY A 64 12.73 -0.17 -7.38
CA GLY A 64 12.08 0.99 -6.77
C GLY A 64 10.55 0.90 -6.80
N ILE A 65 9.97 0.35 -7.87
CA ILE A 65 8.52 0.09 -7.95
C ILE A 65 8.10 -0.93 -6.89
N LEU A 66 8.79 -2.06 -6.79
CA LEU A 66 8.45 -3.13 -5.85
C LEU A 66 8.61 -2.68 -4.40
N THR A 67 9.68 -1.95 -4.08
CA THR A 67 9.92 -1.45 -2.71
C THR A 67 8.87 -0.43 -2.29
N THR A 68 8.56 0.53 -3.16
CA THR A 68 7.53 1.55 -2.89
C THR A 68 6.15 0.93 -2.73
N TYR A 69 5.77 -0.02 -3.59
CA TYR A 69 4.48 -0.70 -3.51
C TYR A 69 4.38 -1.57 -2.26
N ALA A 70 5.45 -2.28 -1.91
CA ALA A 70 5.50 -3.08 -0.70
C ALA A 70 5.33 -2.22 0.56
N LEU A 71 6.00 -1.07 0.64
CA LEU A 71 5.81 -0.11 1.73
C LEU A 71 4.37 0.41 1.80
N MET A 72 3.76 0.69 0.64
CA MET A 72 2.37 1.12 0.55
C MET A 72 1.41 0.05 1.07
N PHE A 73 1.62 -1.21 0.70
CA PHE A 73 0.80 -2.33 1.19
C PHE A 73 1.04 -2.63 2.67
N PHE A 74 2.27 -2.46 3.19
CA PHE A 74 2.51 -2.52 4.63
C PHE A 74 1.73 -1.43 5.37
N TYR A 75 1.71 -0.21 4.84
CA TYR A 75 0.93 0.88 5.39
C TYR A 75 -0.56 0.55 5.40
N CYS A 76 -1.13 0.06 4.29
CA CYS A 76 -2.53 -0.37 4.22
C CYS A 76 -2.85 -1.50 5.20
N ASN A 77 -1.91 -2.39 5.52
CA ASN A 77 -2.13 -3.43 6.52
C ASN A 77 -2.21 -2.89 7.95
N ILE A 78 -1.44 -1.85 8.28
CA ILE A 78 -1.42 -1.26 9.62
C ILE A 78 -2.62 -0.32 9.82
N PHE A 79 -2.89 0.55 8.85
CA PHE A 79 -3.92 1.59 8.95
C PHE A 79 -5.28 1.18 8.36
N GLY A 80 -5.33 0.02 7.71
CA GLY A 80 -6.50 -0.51 7.03
C GLY A 80 -6.54 -0.18 5.54
N TRP A 81 -7.15 -1.09 4.77
CA TRP A 81 -7.25 -0.98 3.31
C TRP A 81 -8.07 0.22 2.82
N GLY A 82 -8.83 0.89 3.71
CA GLY A 82 -9.47 2.16 3.40
C GLY A 82 -8.50 3.29 3.06
N SER A 83 -7.26 3.24 3.58
CA SER A 83 -6.21 4.21 3.25
C SER A 83 -5.79 4.14 1.78
N MET A 84 -6.09 3.05 1.07
CA MET A 84 -5.76 2.86 -0.34
C MET A 84 -6.36 3.96 -1.23
N SER A 85 -7.53 4.49 -0.85
CA SER A 85 -8.16 5.61 -1.56
C SER A 85 -7.34 6.89 -1.51
N TYR A 86 -6.42 7.04 -0.55
CA TYR A 86 -5.51 8.19 -0.45
C TYR A 86 -4.13 7.88 -1.03
N LEU A 87 -3.71 6.62 -0.95
CA LEU A 87 -2.39 6.16 -1.34
C LEU A 87 -2.26 5.82 -2.83
N TRP A 88 -3.36 5.71 -3.58
CA TRP A 88 -3.33 5.38 -5.01
C TRP A 88 -2.33 6.21 -5.86
N PRO A 89 -2.08 7.52 -5.62
CA PRO A 89 -1.08 8.27 -6.39
C PRO A 89 0.35 7.77 -6.12
N GLY A 90 0.55 7.06 -5.01
CA GLY A 90 1.77 6.36 -4.65
C GLY A 90 2.18 5.30 -5.67
N PHE A 91 1.26 4.75 -6.47
CA PHE A 91 1.64 3.87 -7.58
C PHE A 91 2.42 4.62 -8.66
N ILE A 92 1.97 5.81 -9.04
CA ILE A 92 2.68 6.69 -9.99
C ILE A 92 4.02 7.12 -9.37
N LEU A 93 4.02 7.40 -8.07
CA LEU A 93 5.22 7.74 -7.31
C LEU A 93 6.25 6.61 -7.33
N GLY A 94 5.81 5.35 -7.20
CA GLY A 94 6.71 4.20 -7.27
C GLY A 94 7.44 4.08 -8.60
N VAL A 95 6.73 4.34 -9.71
CA VAL A 95 7.36 4.40 -11.05
C VAL A 95 8.32 5.58 -11.14
N ALA A 96 7.96 6.75 -10.61
CA ALA A 96 8.83 7.92 -10.58
C ALA A 96 10.11 7.66 -9.78
N ILE A 97 10.02 7.01 -8.60
CA ILE A 97 11.16 6.63 -7.78
C ILE A 97 12.05 5.63 -8.51
N GLY A 98 11.48 4.57 -9.10
CA GLY A 98 12.29 3.59 -9.83
C GLY A 98 13.07 4.20 -10.99
N LEU A 99 12.45 5.12 -11.74
CA LEU A 99 13.14 5.86 -12.81
C LEU A 99 14.18 6.85 -12.27
N TYR A 100 13.88 7.51 -11.16
CA TYR A 100 14.80 8.44 -10.49
C TYR A 100 16.04 7.71 -9.97
N GLU A 101 15.86 6.56 -9.32
CA GLU A 101 16.96 5.72 -8.83
C GLU A 101 17.83 5.22 -9.99
N MET A 102 17.23 4.75 -11.08
CA MET A 102 17.98 4.36 -12.27
C MET A 102 18.89 5.49 -12.77
N HIS A 103 18.37 6.73 -12.86
CA HIS A 103 19.17 7.86 -13.33
C HIS A 103 20.26 8.27 -12.33
N LEU A 104 19.98 8.21 -11.02
CA LEU A 104 20.93 8.60 -9.98
C LEU A 104 22.15 7.66 -9.94
N PHE A 105 21.92 6.36 -10.16
CA PHE A 105 22.96 5.35 -10.06
C PHE A 105 23.62 4.99 -11.40
N ASP A 106 23.01 5.37 -12.52
CA ASP A 106 23.60 5.21 -13.85
C ASP A 106 24.28 6.50 -14.33
N ARG A 107 25.61 6.48 -14.39
CA ARG A 107 26.42 7.63 -14.85
C ARG A 107 26.24 7.94 -16.35
N GLY A 108 25.68 7.02 -17.13
CA GLY A 108 25.42 7.18 -18.56
C GLY A 108 23.97 7.50 -18.92
N SER A 109 23.10 7.74 -17.93
CA SER A 109 21.66 7.85 -18.17
C SER A 109 21.28 9.12 -18.92
N ASP A 110 20.49 8.96 -19.98
CA ASP A 110 19.91 10.07 -20.74
C ASP A 110 19.09 11.00 -19.85
N ARG A 111 19.22 12.31 -20.07
CA ARG A 111 18.42 13.34 -19.37
C ARG A 111 16.91 13.11 -19.52
N GLY A 112 16.49 12.39 -20.56
CA GLY A 112 15.09 12.00 -20.78
C GLY A 112 14.51 11.16 -19.65
N VAL A 113 15.30 10.28 -19.02
CA VAL A 113 14.84 9.42 -17.91
C VAL A 113 14.53 10.27 -16.67
N LEU A 114 15.39 11.24 -16.36
CA LEU A 114 15.17 12.17 -15.24
C LEU A 114 13.95 13.05 -15.48
N ILE A 115 13.75 13.55 -16.71
CA ILE A 115 12.57 14.34 -17.05
C ILE A 115 11.30 13.49 -16.87
N GLY A 116 11.31 12.24 -17.35
CA GLY A 116 10.21 11.30 -17.13
C GLY A 116 9.90 11.08 -15.65
N ALA A 117 10.92 10.83 -14.84
CA ALA A 117 10.80 10.66 -13.40
C ALA A 117 10.23 11.91 -12.72
N MET A 118 10.72 13.10 -13.07
CA MET A 118 10.25 14.39 -12.54
C MET A 118 8.78 14.64 -12.91
N VAL A 119 8.40 14.43 -14.16
CA VAL A 119 7.02 14.61 -14.62
C VAL A 119 6.08 13.66 -13.89
N LEU A 120 6.43 12.38 -13.80
CA LEU A 120 5.64 11.38 -13.05
C LEU A 120 5.56 11.74 -11.56
N GLY A 121 6.65 12.22 -10.96
CA GLY A 121 6.68 12.67 -9.57
C GLY A 121 5.78 13.89 -9.32
N ILE A 122 5.79 14.87 -10.22
CA ILE A 122 4.91 16.05 -10.16
C ILE A 122 3.45 15.62 -10.30
N ILE A 123 3.12 14.78 -11.29
CA ILE A 123 1.76 14.27 -11.52
C ILE A 123 1.26 13.52 -10.29
N SER A 124 2.09 12.65 -9.71
CA SER A 124 1.76 11.91 -8.49
C SER A 124 1.50 12.87 -7.33
N THR A 125 2.36 13.86 -7.12
CA THR A 125 2.23 14.85 -6.04
C THR A 125 0.95 15.67 -6.19
N VAL A 126 0.63 16.12 -7.41
CA VAL A 126 -0.60 16.84 -7.71
C VAL A 126 -1.83 15.96 -7.49
N CYS A 127 -1.81 14.71 -7.94
CA CYS A 127 -2.88 13.75 -7.66
C CYS A 127 -3.05 13.47 -6.17
N PHE A 128 -1.96 13.40 -5.41
CA PHE A 128 -1.99 13.24 -3.96
C PHE A 128 -2.65 14.44 -3.28
N GLY A 129 -2.28 15.66 -3.66
CA GLY A 129 -2.91 16.89 -3.19
C GLY A 129 -4.41 16.94 -3.53
N LEU A 130 -4.78 16.60 -4.76
CA LEU A 130 -6.19 16.52 -5.20
C LEU A 130 -6.98 15.48 -4.41
N THR A 131 -6.43 14.30 -4.18
CA THR A 131 -7.10 13.22 -3.45
C THR A 131 -7.37 13.61 -2.01
N LEU A 132 -6.39 14.25 -1.36
CA LEU A 132 -6.57 14.86 -0.04
C LEU A 132 -7.65 15.94 -0.07
N LEU A 133 -7.59 16.87 -1.03
CA LEU A 133 -8.54 17.97 -1.14
C LEU A 133 -9.98 17.48 -1.37
N ILE A 134 -10.19 16.44 -2.19
CA ILE A 134 -11.53 15.88 -2.45
C ILE A 134 -12.09 15.22 -1.20
N HIS A 135 -11.29 14.38 -0.53
CA HIS A 135 -11.73 13.74 0.71
C HIS A 135 -12.02 14.79 1.79
N LEU A 136 -11.11 15.72 2.04
CA LEU A 136 -11.32 16.84 2.97
C LEU A 136 -12.52 17.71 2.57
N GLY A 137 -12.66 18.03 1.28
CA GLY A 137 -13.72 18.88 0.72
C GLY A 137 -15.11 18.31 0.92
N ILE A 138 -15.29 17.00 0.79
CA ILE A 138 -16.57 16.34 1.10
C ILE A 138 -16.94 16.53 2.57
N TYR A 139 -15.99 16.44 3.50
CA TYR A 139 -16.25 16.72 4.92
C TYR A 139 -16.61 18.19 5.16
N VAL A 140 -15.95 19.14 4.47
CA VAL A 140 -16.30 20.56 4.58
C VAL A 140 -17.71 20.84 4.06
N ILE A 141 -18.08 20.27 2.91
CA ILE A 141 -19.43 20.43 2.32
C ILE A 141 -20.47 19.78 3.24
N ALA A 142 -20.21 18.58 3.76
CA ALA A 142 -21.09 17.89 4.70
C ALA A 142 -21.26 18.69 6.01
N LEU A 143 -20.19 19.25 6.56
CA LEU A 143 -20.23 20.11 7.74
C LEU A 143 -21.09 21.36 7.49
N ILE A 144 -20.92 22.03 6.35
CA ILE A 144 -21.75 23.18 5.96
C ILE A 144 -23.22 22.79 5.88
N LEU A 145 -23.53 21.63 5.29
CA LEU A 145 -24.91 21.12 5.18
C LEU A 145 -25.52 20.80 6.56
N VAL A 146 -24.74 20.19 7.46
CA VAL A 146 -25.15 19.89 8.84
C VAL A 146 -25.42 21.20 9.61
N VAL A 147 -24.53 22.19 9.49
CA VAL A 147 -24.70 23.51 10.12
C VAL A 147 -25.92 24.23 9.53
N ALA A 148 -26.10 24.21 8.21
CA ALA A 148 -27.28 24.79 7.56
C ALA A 148 -28.59 24.11 8.01
N GLY A 149 -28.58 22.78 8.15
CA GLY A 149 -29.70 22.01 8.69
C GLY A 149 -30.02 22.36 10.14
N LEU A 150 -29.00 22.45 10.99
CA LEU A 150 -29.15 22.90 12.39
C LEU A 150 -29.73 24.32 12.47
N VAL A 151 -29.20 25.25 11.68
CA VAL A 151 -29.69 26.63 11.62
C VAL A 151 -31.17 26.67 11.21
N MET A 152 -31.59 25.85 10.25
CA MET A 152 -33.01 25.78 9.84
C MET A 152 -33.92 25.24 10.96
N ILE A 153 -33.48 24.24 11.71
CA ILE A 153 -34.26 23.67 12.83
C ILE A 153 -34.42 24.69 13.96
N PHE A 154 -33.34 25.39 14.33
CA PHE A 154 -33.39 26.41 15.38
C PHE A 154 -34.08 27.71 14.94
N ARG A 155 -34.21 27.96 13.63
CA ARG A 155 -34.87 29.16 13.10
C ARG A 155 -36.41 29.11 13.10
N LYS A 156 -37.04 27.98 13.47
CA LYS A 156 -38.52 27.85 13.51
C LYS A 156 -39.09 27.47 14.89
N ARG A 157 -38.63 28.15 15.96
CA ARG A 157 -39.33 28.20 17.26
C ARG A 157 -39.42 29.64 17.78
N ASN A 158 -39.96 30.52 16.95
CA ASN A 158 -40.43 31.87 17.34
C ASN A 158 -41.52 32.33 16.37
N VAL A 159 -42.57 31.51 16.23
CA VAL A 159 -43.86 31.96 15.69
C VAL A 159 -44.86 31.70 16.80
N TRP A 160 -45.05 32.75 17.60
CA TRP A 160 -46.24 32.98 18.42
C TRP A 160 -47.46 33.15 17.51
#